data_AF-A0AAD7MZX1-F1
#
_entry.id   AF-A0AAD7MZX1-F1
#
_cell.length_a   1.000
_cell.length_b   1.000
_cell.length_c   1.000
_cell.angle_alpha   90.00
_cell.angle_beta   90.00
_cell.angle_gamma   90.00
#
_symmetry.space_group_name_H-M   'P 1'
#
loop_
_entity.id
_entity.type
_entity.pdbx_description
1 polymer ?
#
loop_
_entity_poly.entity_id
_entity_poly.type
_entity_poly.pdbx_seq_one_letter_code
_entity_poly.pdbx_strand_id
1 'polypeptide(L)'
;MGNLLNSWMDKLFQQDGGRHSRHPRFSKSLMLFAFAYTAWNRTSRGHLNRVSFRLLVYAMIANLVVASTMFPGENHPGPECVFIAFVVSTYILQAAMVFSACMFFCMSLNLQLVLVHGINGQIMEKYYLIGSFLFTGATNIPAVAAGQLGYDSMVGVCWFNNPDPATKLRWMLGSQSFWLLFMSTSELRRTAHVHSNVFTMPMQRGAPPAPIVQYRGMILRIGLYPLLSCSLNCLGCISDLYLINNPANTDHFTHKGIAICAYYVCSLLYACLAATDPSFLRAVGALRRPSGQLPPTSLTGIGTRTQMASVLSTSSRNKRFSTGTKALVHIELQRVTDGPQGDTGLEERLSVETRSMDLEQGRAEKSTGVQFSEGVNNGTKREVNNTDGIECQI
;
A
#
# COMPACT_ATOMS: atom_id res chain seq x y z
N MET A 1 10.15 32.03 8.44
CA MET A 1 10.27 30.57 8.24
C MET A 1 11.20 30.23 7.07
N GLY A 2 11.11 30.93 5.92
CA GLY A 2 12.02 30.76 4.77
C GLY A 2 13.53 30.89 5.09
N ASN A 3 13.95 31.92 5.85
CA ASN A 3 15.38 32.11 6.17
C ASN A 3 15.99 30.99 7.04
N LEU A 4 15.16 30.33 7.86
CA LEU A 4 15.59 29.25 8.74
C LEU A 4 15.68 27.92 7.96
N LEU A 5 14.76 27.71 7.02
CA LEU A 5 14.80 26.58 6.09
C LEU A 5 15.99 26.69 5.12
N ASN A 6 16.22 27.88 4.56
CA ASN A 6 17.34 28.15 3.65
C ASN A 6 18.69 27.99 4.38
N SER A 7 18.85 28.51 5.60
CA SER A 7 20.07 28.30 6.39
C SER A 7 20.29 26.83 6.78
N TRP A 8 19.22 26.07 7.02
CA TRP A 8 19.31 24.64 7.31
C TRP A 8 19.66 23.82 6.06
N MET A 9 19.10 24.18 4.91
CA MET A 9 19.43 23.58 3.61
C MET A 9 20.87 23.89 3.20
N ASP A 10 21.32 25.13 3.32
CA ASP A 10 22.71 25.51 3.04
C ASP A 10 23.68 24.76 3.95
N LYS A 11 23.35 24.57 5.24
CA LYS A 11 24.17 23.73 6.14
C LYS A 11 24.15 22.25 5.78
N LEU A 12 23.06 21.73 5.22
CA LEU A 12 23.01 20.35 4.73
C LEU A 12 23.80 20.14 3.42
N PHE A 13 23.89 21.17 2.57
CA PHE A 13 24.57 21.08 1.27
C PHE A 13 26.03 21.57 1.29
N GLN A 14 26.38 22.49 2.19
CA GLN A 14 27.72 23.12 2.25
C GLN A 14 28.69 22.37 3.19
N GLN A 15 28.21 21.36 3.93
CA GLN A 15 29.02 20.61 4.90
C GLN A 15 29.67 19.32 4.35
N ASP A 16 29.88 19.21 3.03
CA ASP A 16 30.54 18.04 2.41
C ASP A 16 31.83 18.41 1.64
N GLY A 17 32.61 19.33 2.21
CA GLY A 17 33.96 19.65 1.73
C GLY A 17 35.10 18.81 2.32
N GLY A 18 34.86 17.83 3.22
CA GLY A 18 36.03 17.11 3.76
C GLY A 18 35.88 16.01 4.80
N ARG A 19 34.70 15.59 5.26
CA ARG A 19 34.58 14.38 6.09
C ARG A 19 33.31 13.62 5.78
N HIS A 20 33.48 12.36 5.38
CA HIS A 20 32.45 11.37 5.06
C HIS A 20 31.29 11.35 6.07
N SER A 21 30.31 12.23 5.88
CA SER A 21 29.01 12.08 6.51
C SER A 21 28.29 10.93 5.80
N ARG A 22 28.04 9.84 6.53
CA ARG A 22 27.31 8.68 6.01
C ARG A 22 25.90 9.13 5.64
N HIS A 23 25.68 9.35 4.35
CA HIS A 23 24.43 9.86 3.79
C HIS A 23 23.18 9.06 4.23
N PRO A 24 21.99 9.71 4.27
CA PRO A 24 20.69 9.09 4.57
C PRO A 24 20.30 7.92 3.65
N ARG A 25 21.04 7.68 2.57
CA ARG A 25 20.94 6.49 1.69
C ARG A 25 21.17 5.17 2.44
N PHE A 26 22.01 5.19 3.48
CA PHE A 26 22.30 3.98 4.26
C PHE A 26 21.05 3.41 4.93
N SER A 27 20.07 4.23 5.32
CA SER A 27 18.87 3.75 6.01
C SER A 27 18.00 2.82 5.15
N LYS A 28 17.74 3.19 3.88
CA LYS A 28 16.88 2.41 2.97
C LYS A 28 17.55 1.09 2.60
N SER A 29 18.82 1.17 2.19
CA SER A 29 19.59 0.00 1.83
C SER A 29 19.73 -0.95 3.02
N LEU A 30 20.01 -0.42 4.23
CA LEU A 30 20.10 -1.23 5.43
C LEU A 30 18.80 -1.96 5.76
N MET A 31 17.64 -1.30 5.59
CA MET A 31 16.35 -1.97 5.80
C MET A 31 16.08 -3.05 4.76
N LEU A 32 16.41 -2.80 3.48
CA LEU A 32 16.28 -3.82 2.43
C LEU A 32 17.26 -4.98 2.62
N PHE A 33 18.48 -4.72 3.08
CA PHE A 33 19.45 -5.76 3.45
C PHE A 33 18.97 -6.56 4.66
N ALA A 34 18.46 -5.91 5.70
CA ALA A 34 17.88 -6.58 6.86
C ALA A 34 16.67 -7.45 6.45
N PHE A 35 15.83 -6.95 5.55
CA PHE A 35 14.74 -7.73 4.96
C PHE A 35 15.28 -8.92 4.15
N ALA A 36 16.21 -8.71 3.23
CA ALA A 36 16.78 -9.79 2.42
C ALA A 36 17.42 -10.88 3.31
N TYR A 37 18.14 -10.47 4.35
CA TYR A 37 18.73 -11.37 5.34
C TYR A 37 17.68 -12.16 6.12
N THR A 38 16.63 -11.50 6.63
CA THR A 38 15.53 -12.17 7.34
C THR A 38 14.71 -13.08 6.42
N ALA A 39 14.52 -12.72 5.15
CA ALA A 39 13.83 -13.52 4.14
C ALA A 39 14.64 -14.73 3.66
N TRP A 40 15.97 -14.64 3.71
CA TRP A 40 16.87 -15.75 3.37
C TRP A 40 16.80 -16.89 4.39
N ASN A 41 16.56 -16.58 5.66
CA ASN A 41 16.46 -17.60 6.71
C ASN A 41 15.11 -18.33 6.66
N ARG A 42 15.14 -19.66 6.47
CA ARG A 42 13.94 -20.52 6.37
C ARG A 42 13.00 -20.38 7.56
N THR A 43 13.54 -20.30 8.79
CA THR A 43 12.73 -20.19 10.02
C THR A 43 11.96 -18.88 10.09
N SER A 44 12.57 -17.79 9.61
CA SER A 44 11.96 -16.45 9.66
C SER A 44 11.01 -16.18 8.50
N ARG A 45 11.21 -16.87 7.36
CA ARG A 45 10.43 -16.67 6.13
C ARG A 45 8.93 -16.88 6.33
N GLY A 46 8.52 -17.80 7.19
CA GLY A 46 7.11 -18.03 7.53
C GLY A 46 6.42 -16.78 8.06
N HIS A 47 7.12 -15.98 8.87
CA HIS A 47 6.58 -14.74 9.44
C HIS A 47 6.48 -13.60 8.42
N LEU A 48 7.22 -13.66 7.31
CA LEU A 48 7.25 -12.64 6.26
C LEU A 48 6.27 -12.93 5.11
N ASN A 49 5.51 -14.04 5.16
CA ASN A 49 4.60 -14.47 4.09
C ASN A 49 3.31 -13.65 3.94
N ARG A 50 3.24 -12.49 4.59
CA ARG A 50 2.10 -11.59 4.49
C ARG A 50 2.14 -10.81 3.18
N VAL A 51 1.07 -10.89 2.39
CA VAL A 51 0.90 -10.16 1.11
C VAL A 51 1.16 -8.66 1.27
N SER A 52 0.51 -8.00 2.23
CA SER A 52 0.69 -6.56 2.46
C SER A 52 2.14 -6.18 2.77
N PHE A 53 2.91 -7.08 3.41
CA PHE A 53 4.32 -6.84 3.69
C PHE A 53 5.18 -7.02 2.44
N ARG A 54 4.89 -8.02 1.59
CA ARG A 54 5.54 -8.17 0.28
C ARG A 54 5.29 -6.98 -0.64
N LEU A 55 4.04 -6.50 -0.71
CA LEU A 55 3.68 -5.29 -1.45
C LEU A 55 4.45 -4.06 -0.95
N LEU A 56 4.60 -3.91 0.37
CA LEU A 56 5.43 -2.85 0.96
C LEU A 56 6.89 -2.95 0.53
N VAL A 57 7.47 -4.16 0.51
CA VAL A 57 8.84 -4.37 0.03
C VAL A 57 8.97 -3.98 -1.44
N TYR A 58 8.01 -4.35 -2.31
CA TYR A 58 8.02 -3.93 -3.71
C TYR A 58 7.97 -2.41 -3.86
N ALA A 59 7.14 -1.72 -3.07
CA ALA A 59 7.10 -0.26 -3.02
C ALA A 59 8.44 0.33 -2.55
N MET A 60 9.09 -0.26 -1.53
CA MET A 60 10.40 0.18 -1.05
C MET A 60 11.51 -0.01 -2.08
N ILE A 61 11.49 -1.11 -2.84
CA ILE A 61 12.43 -1.33 -3.94
C ILE A 61 12.23 -0.27 -5.01
N ALA A 62 10.99 0.02 -5.40
CA ALA A 62 10.70 1.10 -6.35
C ALA A 62 11.17 2.47 -5.84
N ASN A 63 10.93 2.79 -4.56
CA ASN A 63 11.44 4.02 -3.93
C ASN A 63 12.97 4.07 -3.82
N LEU A 64 13.65 2.92 -3.73
CA LEU A 64 15.11 2.85 -3.85
C LEU A 64 15.56 3.18 -5.27
N VAL A 65 14.86 2.65 -6.29
CA VAL A 65 15.13 2.97 -7.69
C VAL A 65 14.98 4.48 -7.93
N VAL A 66 13.89 5.11 -7.48
CA VAL A 66 13.70 6.58 -7.54
C VAL A 66 14.88 7.32 -6.90
N ALA A 67 15.32 6.89 -5.71
CA ALA A 67 16.45 7.53 -5.04
C ALA A 67 17.77 7.34 -5.79
N SER A 68 17.92 6.24 -6.52
CA SER A 68 19.09 5.94 -7.34
C SER A 68 19.08 6.58 -8.72
N THR A 69 17.93 7.05 -9.23
CA THR A 69 17.88 7.81 -10.48
C THR A 69 18.05 9.32 -10.24
N MET A 70 17.75 9.79 -9.03
CA MET A 70 17.91 11.18 -8.60
C MET A 70 19.36 11.64 -8.37
N PHE A 71 20.36 10.85 -8.77
CA PHE A 71 21.75 11.31 -8.70
C PHE A 71 21.97 12.46 -9.70
N PRO A 72 22.67 13.54 -9.29
CA PRO A 72 23.06 14.59 -10.20
C PRO A 72 24.10 14.03 -11.17
N GLY A 73 23.63 13.42 -12.25
CA GLY A 73 24.44 13.22 -13.45
C GLY A 73 24.76 14.61 -14.01
N GLU A 74 26.03 14.84 -14.33
CA GLU A 74 26.49 16.12 -14.85
C GLU A 74 25.62 16.55 -16.04
N ASN A 75 24.97 17.70 -15.89
CA ASN A 75 24.01 18.27 -16.83
C ASN A 75 24.73 18.88 -18.04
N HIS A 76 25.44 18.04 -18.81
CA HIS A 76 26.02 18.50 -20.05
C HIS A 76 25.00 18.35 -21.18
N PRO A 77 24.63 19.44 -21.87
CA PRO A 77 23.79 19.35 -23.06
C PRO A 77 24.56 18.59 -24.13
N GLY A 78 24.17 17.34 -24.37
CA GLY A 78 24.81 16.47 -25.35
C GLY A 78 23.92 15.27 -25.71
N PRO A 79 24.13 14.64 -26.87
CA PRO A 79 23.33 13.49 -27.31
C PRO A 79 23.41 12.30 -26.34
N GLU A 80 24.50 12.18 -25.58
CA GLU A 80 24.66 11.16 -24.54
C GLU A 80 23.78 11.44 -23.30
N CYS A 81 23.58 12.71 -22.96
CA CYS A 81 22.59 13.14 -21.96
C CYS A 81 21.17 12.76 -22.45
N VAL A 82 20.90 12.94 -23.74
CA VAL A 82 19.58 12.65 -24.35
C VAL A 82 19.25 11.17 -24.40
N PHE A 83 20.19 10.22 -24.29
CA PHE A 83 19.83 8.79 -24.26
C PHE A 83 19.79 8.23 -22.83
N ILE A 84 20.86 8.47 -22.05
CA ILE A 84 21.01 7.90 -20.70
C ILE A 84 20.09 8.63 -19.71
N ALA A 85 19.99 9.96 -19.77
CA ALA A 85 19.11 10.69 -18.87
C ALA A 85 17.63 10.58 -19.28
N PHE A 86 17.32 10.49 -20.58
CA PHE A 86 15.95 10.38 -21.11
C PHE A 86 15.30 9.00 -20.91
N VAL A 87 15.94 7.91 -21.35
CA VAL A 87 15.32 6.56 -21.29
C VAL A 87 15.52 5.92 -19.92
N VAL A 88 16.70 6.09 -19.33
CA VAL A 88 17.04 5.35 -18.11
C VAL A 88 16.72 6.16 -16.86
N SER A 89 16.96 7.47 -16.82
CA SER A 89 16.65 8.24 -15.62
C SER A 89 15.18 8.65 -15.57
N THR A 90 14.66 9.41 -16.54
CA THR A 90 13.29 9.95 -16.46
C THR A 90 12.21 8.87 -16.55
N TYR A 91 12.27 7.95 -17.51
CA TYR A 91 11.27 6.88 -17.62
C TYR A 91 11.31 5.93 -16.42
N ILE A 92 12.49 5.46 -15.98
CA ILE A 92 12.56 4.57 -14.80
C ILE A 92 12.12 5.29 -13.54
N LEU A 93 12.50 6.56 -13.36
CA LEU A 93 12.07 7.38 -12.23
C LEU A 93 10.54 7.47 -12.19
N GLN A 94 9.92 7.89 -13.30
CA GLN A 94 8.48 8.07 -13.39
C GLN A 94 7.75 6.73 -13.25
N ALA A 95 8.28 5.67 -13.88
CA ALA A 95 7.75 4.33 -13.77
C ALA A 95 7.80 3.80 -12.33
N ALA A 96 8.91 4.00 -11.63
CA ALA A 96 9.10 3.56 -10.25
C ALA A 96 8.20 4.34 -9.28
N MET A 97 7.99 5.65 -9.50
CA MET A 97 7.05 6.45 -8.70
C MET A 97 5.61 5.95 -8.86
N VAL A 98 5.15 5.78 -10.11
CA VAL A 98 3.79 5.28 -10.38
C VAL A 98 3.62 3.85 -9.84
N PHE A 99 4.59 2.97 -10.07
CA PHE A 99 4.56 1.61 -9.56
C PHE A 99 4.50 1.54 -8.03
N SER A 100 5.30 2.37 -7.34
CA SER A 100 5.28 2.49 -5.88
C SER A 100 3.89 2.91 -5.37
N ALA A 101 3.29 3.92 -6.00
CA ALA A 101 1.92 4.35 -5.69
C ALA A 101 0.88 3.24 -5.96
N CYS A 102 1.03 2.48 -7.06
CA CYS A 102 0.17 1.31 -7.31
C CYS A 102 0.28 0.26 -6.21
N MET A 103 1.49 0.01 -5.67
CA MET A 103 1.67 -0.95 -4.57
C MET A 103 0.93 -0.52 -3.29
N PHE A 104 0.97 0.78 -2.94
CA PHE A 104 0.21 1.31 -1.79
C PHE A 104 -1.31 1.25 -2.02
N PHE A 105 -1.75 1.55 -3.23
CA PHE A 105 -3.15 1.39 -3.63
C PHE A 105 -3.60 -0.07 -3.51
N CYS A 106 -2.80 -1.01 -4.03
CA CYS A 106 -3.04 -2.45 -3.92
C CYS A 106 -3.01 -2.94 -2.48
N MET A 107 -2.18 -2.35 -1.61
CA MET A 107 -2.17 -2.65 -0.17
C MET A 107 -3.49 -2.25 0.50
N SER A 108 -4.04 -1.08 0.18
CA SER A 108 -5.35 -0.62 0.66
C SER A 108 -6.49 -1.48 0.10
N LEU A 109 -6.44 -1.80 -1.19
CA LEU A 109 -7.41 -2.66 -1.86
C LEU A 109 -7.39 -4.09 -1.29
N ASN A 110 -6.21 -4.66 -1.05
CA ASN A 110 -6.07 -5.98 -0.44
C ASN A 110 -6.67 -6.02 0.97
N LEU A 111 -6.48 -4.97 1.77
CA LEU A 111 -7.08 -4.86 3.09
C LEU A 111 -8.61 -4.90 3.00
N GLN A 112 -9.21 -4.18 2.04
CA GLN A 112 -10.65 -4.19 1.80
C GLN A 112 -11.15 -5.55 1.28
N LEU A 113 -10.46 -6.16 0.30
CA LEU A 113 -10.87 -7.44 -0.26
C LEU A 113 -10.78 -8.58 0.76
N VAL A 114 -9.74 -8.61 1.58
CA VAL A 114 -9.56 -9.66 2.59
C VAL A 114 -10.55 -9.47 3.75
N LEU A 115 -10.73 -8.25 4.27
CA LEU A 115 -11.56 -8.02 5.45
C LEU A 115 -13.06 -7.94 5.15
N VAL A 116 -13.44 -7.34 4.02
CA VAL A 116 -14.86 -7.12 3.69
C VAL A 116 -15.39 -8.24 2.81
N HIS A 117 -14.62 -8.69 1.82
CA HIS A 117 -15.08 -9.65 0.82
C HIS A 117 -14.55 -11.07 1.07
N GLY A 118 -13.62 -11.26 2.00
CA GLY A 118 -13.04 -12.56 2.31
C GLY A 118 -12.24 -13.20 1.17
N ILE A 119 -11.75 -12.39 0.23
CA ILE A 119 -10.99 -12.90 -0.92
C ILE A 119 -9.56 -13.22 -0.48
N ASN A 120 -8.99 -14.30 -1.01
CA ASN A 120 -7.62 -14.69 -0.73
C ASN A 120 -6.62 -13.69 -1.35
N GLY A 121 -6.00 -12.87 -0.50
CA GLY A 121 -5.03 -11.86 -0.92
C GLY A 121 -3.78 -12.43 -1.60
N GLN A 122 -3.38 -13.68 -1.33
CA GLN A 122 -2.19 -14.28 -1.93
C GLN A 122 -2.38 -14.55 -3.43
N ILE A 123 -3.60 -14.94 -3.82
CA ILE A 123 -3.95 -15.12 -5.23
C ILE A 123 -3.95 -13.76 -5.92
N MET A 124 -4.50 -12.75 -5.26
CA MET A 124 -4.61 -11.39 -5.80
C MET A 124 -3.25 -10.69 -6.00
N GLU A 125 -2.22 -11.07 -5.24
CA GLU A 125 -0.88 -10.48 -5.34
C GLU A 125 -0.29 -10.50 -6.75
N LYS A 126 -0.45 -11.61 -7.48
CA LYS A 126 0.06 -11.73 -8.85
C LYS A 126 -0.63 -10.74 -9.79
N TYR A 127 -1.93 -10.56 -9.62
CA TYR A 127 -2.72 -9.61 -10.41
C TYR A 127 -2.37 -8.16 -10.06
N TYR A 128 -2.09 -7.87 -8.79
CA TYR A 128 -1.60 -6.55 -8.38
C TYR A 128 -0.30 -6.19 -9.08
N LEU A 129 0.66 -7.12 -9.12
CA LEU A 129 1.95 -6.89 -9.79
C LEU A 129 1.79 -6.70 -11.30
N ILE A 130 1.12 -7.64 -11.99
CA ILE A 130 0.91 -7.57 -13.44
C ILE A 130 0.15 -6.28 -13.80
N GLY A 131 -0.94 -6.00 -13.10
CA GLY A 131 -1.73 -4.79 -13.32
C GLY A 131 -0.93 -3.50 -13.11
N SER A 132 -0.08 -3.45 -12.08
CA SER A 132 0.77 -2.29 -11.81
C SER A 132 1.83 -2.08 -12.87
N PHE A 133 2.49 -3.14 -13.37
CA PHE A 133 3.45 -3.02 -14.47
C PHE A 133 2.78 -2.54 -15.77
N LEU A 134 1.63 -3.12 -16.12
CA LEU A 134 0.87 -2.72 -17.30
C LEU A 134 0.39 -1.26 -17.18
N PHE A 135 -0.11 -0.87 -16.02
CA PHE A 135 -0.57 0.48 -15.76
C PHE A 135 0.58 1.49 -15.86
N THR A 136 1.72 1.21 -15.22
CA THR A 136 2.92 2.04 -15.33
C THR A 136 3.38 2.16 -16.79
N GLY A 137 3.38 1.08 -17.56
CA GLY A 137 3.69 1.14 -19.00
C GLY A 137 2.71 2.04 -19.76
N ALA A 138 1.41 1.86 -19.53
CA ALA A 138 0.35 2.61 -20.20
C ALA A 138 0.43 4.12 -19.93
N THR A 139 0.86 4.56 -18.74
CA THR A 139 0.96 5.99 -18.41
C THR A 139 2.27 6.63 -18.88
N ASN A 140 3.35 5.87 -19.02
CA ASN A 140 4.68 6.41 -19.32
C ASN A 140 5.07 6.28 -20.81
N ILE A 141 4.68 5.19 -21.48
CA ILE A 141 5.02 4.95 -22.90
C ILE A 141 4.52 6.08 -23.82
N PRO A 142 3.30 6.64 -23.65
CA PRO A 142 2.82 7.71 -24.54
C PRO A 142 3.71 8.96 -24.53
N ALA A 143 4.22 9.38 -23.37
CA ALA A 143 5.09 10.55 -23.27
C ALA A 143 6.45 10.32 -23.98
N VAL A 144 6.98 9.11 -23.86
CA VAL A 144 8.21 8.69 -24.56
C VAL A 144 7.98 8.63 -26.07
N ALA A 145 6.91 7.97 -26.51
CA ALA A 145 6.58 7.80 -27.92
C ALA A 145 6.28 9.14 -28.61
N ALA A 146 5.72 10.10 -27.88
CA ALA A 146 5.45 11.45 -28.37
C ALA A 146 6.67 12.39 -28.32
N GLY A 147 7.85 11.89 -27.90
CA GLY A 147 9.09 12.68 -27.84
C GLY A 147 9.02 13.86 -26.88
N GLN A 148 8.21 13.76 -25.83
CA GLN A 148 7.94 14.88 -24.91
C GLN A 148 8.95 14.99 -23.77
N LEU A 149 9.75 13.95 -23.56
CA LEU A 149 10.83 13.97 -22.59
C LEU A 149 12.08 14.61 -23.22
N GLY A 150 13.05 15.06 -22.42
CA GLY A 150 14.29 15.66 -22.92
C GLY A 150 14.91 16.62 -21.92
N TYR A 151 15.98 17.30 -22.33
CA TYR A 151 16.63 18.30 -21.49
C TYR A 151 15.77 19.56 -21.42
N ASP A 152 15.35 19.93 -20.21
CA ASP A 152 14.64 21.19 -19.95
C ASP A 152 15.65 22.28 -19.59
N SER A 153 15.88 23.20 -20.53
CA SER A 153 16.84 24.30 -20.35
C SER A 153 16.47 25.25 -19.22
N MET A 154 15.19 25.33 -18.83
CA MET A 154 14.73 26.22 -17.76
C MET A 154 15.07 25.66 -16.38
N VAL A 155 14.96 24.34 -16.22
CA VAL A 155 15.19 23.66 -14.94
C VAL A 155 16.61 23.07 -14.85
N GLY A 156 17.29 22.96 -15.99
CA GLY A 156 18.64 22.41 -16.10
C GLY A 156 18.68 20.91 -15.76
N VAL A 157 17.62 20.17 -16.07
CA VAL A 157 17.51 18.72 -15.82
C VAL A 157 16.77 18.03 -16.96
N CYS A 158 16.95 16.71 -17.08
CA CYS A 158 16.17 15.92 -18.03
C CYS A 158 14.77 15.63 -17.49
N TRP A 159 13.76 16.21 -18.14
CA TRP A 159 12.35 16.13 -17.77
C TRP A 159 11.46 16.25 -19.02
N PHE A 160 10.33 16.95 -18.95
CA PHE A 160 9.52 17.31 -20.13
C PHE A 160 10.17 18.47 -20.89
N ASN A 161 10.59 18.22 -22.13
CA ASN A 161 11.17 19.20 -23.05
C ASN A 161 10.09 19.71 -24.01
N ASN A 162 9.16 20.51 -23.49
CA ASN A 162 8.19 21.20 -24.32
C ASN A 162 8.30 22.72 -24.06
N PRO A 163 8.51 23.54 -25.11
CA PRO A 163 8.59 24.99 -24.96
C PRO A 163 7.26 25.62 -24.57
N ASP A 164 6.13 24.99 -24.92
CA ASP A 164 4.81 25.45 -24.52
C ASP A 164 4.45 24.94 -23.12
N PRO A 165 4.28 25.84 -22.12
CA PRO A 165 3.94 25.45 -20.76
C PRO A 165 2.59 24.73 -20.65
N ALA A 166 1.63 25.04 -21.53
CA ALA A 166 0.31 24.39 -21.52
C ALA A 166 0.42 22.93 -21.95
N THR A 167 1.15 22.66 -23.04
CA THR A 167 1.40 21.28 -23.50
C THR A 167 2.23 20.50 -22.48
N LYS A 168 3.26 21.12 -21.89
CA LYS A 168 4.04 20.54 -20.79
C LYS A 168 3.16 20.13 -19.61
N LEU A 169 2.26 21.02 -19.18
CA LEU A 169 1.30 20.76 -18.10
C LEU A 169 0.39 19.57 -18.43
N ARG A 170 -0.15 19.51 -19.65
CA ARG A 170 -1.00 18.40 -20.10
C ARG A 170 -0.28 17.06 -20.01
N TRP A 171 0.97 17.01 -20.48
CA TRP A 171 1.79 15.79 -20.40
C TRP A 171 2.12 15.39 -18.97
N MET A 172 2.49 16.35 -18.12
CA MET A 172 2.77 16.08 -16.71
C MET A 172 1.52 15.55 -15.97
N LEU A 173 0.37 16.21 -16.17
CA LEU A 173 -0.90 15.77 -15.61
C LEU A 173 -1.29 14.37 -16.12
N GLY A 174 -1.26 14.17 -17.44
CA GLY A 174 -1.74 12.96 -18.10
C GLY A 174 -0.86 11.72 -17.90
N SER A 175 0.43 11.89 -17.64
CA SER A 175 1.36 10.77 -17.43
C SER A 175 1.62 10.46 -15.95
N GLN A 176 1.46 11.43 -15.05
CA GLN A 176 1.83 11.27 -13.64
C GLN A 176 0.78 11.81 -12.66
N SER A 177 0.59 13.14 -12.60
CA SER A 177 -0.07 13.77 -11.45
C SER A 177 -1.53 13.33 -11.31
N PHE A 178 -2.26 13.20 -12.42
CA PHE A 178 -3.64 12.72 -12.40
C PHE A 178 -3.75 11.32 -11.78
N TRP A 179 -2.89 10.39 -12.19
CA TRP A 179 -2.91 9.00 -11.73
C TRP A 179 -2.48 8.86 -10.27
N LEU A 180 -1.47 9.62 -9.84
CA LEU A 180 -1.04 9.65 -8.44
C LEU A 180 -2.16 10.17 -7.53
N LEU A 181 -2.86 11.24 -7.93
CA LEU A 181 -4.01 11.77 -7.19
C LEU A 181 -5.19 10.79 -7.20
N PHE A 182 -5.46 10.14 -8.33
CA PHE A 182 -6.52 9.14 -8.43
C PHE A 182 -6.27 7.96 -7.47
N MET A 183 -5.05 7.43 -7.42
CA MET A 183 -4.68 6.36 -6.50
C MET A 183 -4.76 6.82 -5.04
N SER A 184 -4.20 7.99 -4.73
CA SER A 184 -4.19 8.56 -3.38
C SER A 184 -5.60 8.82 -2.82
N THR A 185 -6.48 9.40 -3.63
CA THR A 185 -7.88 9.62 -3.24
C THR A 185 -8.64 8.29 -3.05
N SER A 186 -8.36 7.30 -3.88
CA SER A 186 -8.94 5.96 -3.76
C SER A 186 -8.43 5.22 -2.51
N GLU A 187 -7.15 5.37 -2.17
CA GLU A 187 -6.56 4.86 -0.92
C GLU A 187 -7.24 5.45 0.31
N LEU A 188 -7.47 6.77 0.31
CA LEU A 188 -8.14 7.45 1.42
C LEU A 188 -9.57 6.94 1.60
N ARG A 189 -10.34 6.84 0.51
CA ARG A 189 -11.72 6.33 0.54
C ARG A 189 -11.79 4.89 1.07
N ARG A 190 -10.91 4.01 0.60
CA ARG A 190 -10.88 2.61 1.04
C ARG A 190 -10.43 2.47 2.49
N THR A 191 -9.39 3.18 2.88
CA THR A 191 -8.90 3.19 4.27
C THR A 191 -9.96 3.72 5.22
N ALA A 192 -10.66 4.80 4.84
CA ALA A 192 -11.78 5.33 5.60
C ALA A 192 -12.94 4.32 5.71
N HIS A 193 -13.28 3.62 4.63
CA HIS A 193 -14.33 2.59 4.63
C HIS A 193 -13.97 1.38 5.50
N VAL A 194 -12.72 0.90 5.44
CA VAL A 194 -12.25 -0.17 6.34
C VAL A 194 -12.27 0.31 7.78
N HIS A 195 -11.81 1.54 8.04
CA HIS A 195 -11.80 2.10 9.38
C HIS A 195 -13.22 2.24 9.93
N SER A 196 -14.18 2.73 9.15
CA SER A 196 -15.59 2.81 9.58
C SER A 196 -16.10 1.42 9.94
N ASN A 197 -15.94 0.42 9.06
CA ASN A 197 -16.47 -0.92 9.30
C ASN A 197 -15.82 -1.61 10.51
N VAL A 198 -14.51 -1.44 10.71
CA VAL A 198 -13.79 -2.04 11.85
C VAL A 198 -14.18 -1.37 13.17
N PHE A 199 -14.46 -0.06 13.17
CA PHE A 199 -14.81 0.67 14.39
C PHE A 199 -16.30 0.60 14.73
N THR A 200 -17.18 0.42 13.75
CA THR A 200 -18.63 0.29 13.97
C THR A 200 -19.04 -1.10 14.43
N MET A 201 -18.15 -2.09 14.43
CA MET A 201 -18.47 -3.41 15.01
C MET A 201 -18.73 -3.25 16.51
N PRO A 202 -19.98 -3.48 16.98
CA PRO A 202 -20.34 -3.29 18.37
C PRO A 202 -19.49 -4.23 19.22
N MET A 203 -18.78 -3.68 20.20
CA MET A 203 -18.19 -4.49 21.27
C MET A 203 -19.34 -5.15 22.04
N GLN A 204 -19.66 -6.39 21.70
CA GLN A 204 -20.62 -7.19 22.47
C GLN A 204 -20.05 -7.37 23.89
N ARG A 205 -20.59 -6.60 24.85
CA ARG A 205 -20.32 -6.75 26.27
C ARG A 205 -20.83 -8.12 26.71
N GLY A 206 -19.91 -9.05 27.01
CA GLY A 206 -20.23 -10.36 27.59
C GLY A 206 -19.81 -11.57 26.74
N ALA A 207 -19.49 -11.38 25.47
CA ALA A 207 -18.86 -12.43 24.67
C ALA A 207 -17.33 -12.41 24.87
N PRO A 208 -16.63 -13.56 24.87
CA PRO A 208 -15.17 -13.58 24.85
C PRO A 208 -14.67 -12.69 23.70
N PRO A 209 -13.62 -11.89 23.92
CA PRO A 209 -13.19 -10.88 22.97
C PRO A 209 -12.94 -11.54 21.61
N ALA A 210 -13.74 -11.14 20.62
CA ALA A 210 -13.60 -11.66 19.27
C ALA A 210 -12.16 -11.44 18.79
N PRO A 211 -11.56 -12.40 18.06
CA PRO A 211 -10.17 -12.31 17.61
C PRO A 211 -9.85 -10.99 16.88
N ILE A 212 -10.85 -10.35 16.26
CA ILE A 212 -10.76 -9.03 15.61
C ILE A 212 -10.18 -7.92 16.52
N VAL A 213 -10.50 -7.90 17.82
CA VAL A 213 -10.01 -6.85 18.74
C VAL A 213 -8.49 -6.90 18.86
N GLN A 214 -7.90 -8.10 18.78
CA GLN A 214 -6.45 -8.30 18.85
C GLN A 214 -5.72 -7.75 17.60
N TYR A 215 -6.41 -7.65 16.47
CA TYR A 215 -5.82 -7.21 15.20
C TYR A 215 -6.03 -5.73 14.89
N ARG A 216 -6.84 -5.01 15.68
CA ARG A 216 -7.14 -3.58 15.43
C ARG A 216 -5.87 -2.72 15.32
N GLY A 217 -4.91 -2.92 16.22
CA GLY A 217 -3.63 -2.22 16.18
C GLY A 217 -2.80 -2.56 14.92
N MET A 218 -2.89 -3.80 14.44
CA MET A 218 -2.22 -4.24 13.22
C MET A 218 -2.89 -3.61 11.98
N ILE A 219 -4.22 -3.60 11.92
CA ILE A 219 -5.00 -3.00 10.83
C ILE A 219 -4.72 -1.50 10.73
N LEU A 220 -4.71 -0.79 11.86
CA LEU A 220 -4.45 0.66 11.89
C LEU A 220 -3.05 1.00 11.38
N ARG A 221 -2.03 0.20 11.74
CA ARG A 221 -0.66 0.39 11.22
C ARG A 221 -0.56 0.16 9.72
N ILE A 222 -1.25 -0.85 9.18
CA ILE A 222 -1.29 -1.11 7.73
C ILE A 222 -1.99 0.03 6.99
N GLY A 223 -3.04 0.60 7.59
CA GLY A 223 -3.72 1.77 7.05
C GLY A 223 -2.86 3.04 7.07
N LEU A 224 -1.77 3.07 7.83
CA LEU A 224 -0.88 4.24 7.89
C LEU A 224 0.01 4.37 6.65
N TYR A 225 0.36 3.26 5.97
CA TYR A 225 1.20 3.32 4.78
C TYR A 225 0.51 4.06 3.61
N PRO A 226 -0.74 3.75 3.24
CA PRO A 226 -1.45 4.49 2.19
C PRO A 226 -1.73 5.94 2.58
N LEU A 227 -2.01 6.24 3.85
CA LEU A 227 -2.19 7.63 4.29
C LEU A 227 -0.92 8.45 4.10
N LEU A 228 0.22 7.89 4.48
CA LEU A 228 1.51 8.52 4.25
C LEU A 228 1.76 8.69 2.75
N SER A 229 1.54 7.64 1.94
CA SER A 229 1.63 7.71 0.46
C SER A 229 0.80 8.85 -0.12
N CYS A 230 -0.47 8.94 0.27
CA CYS A 230 -1.40 9.98 -0.15
C CYS A 230 -0.87 11.39 0.16
N SER A 231 -0.42 11.64 1.40
CA SER A 231 0.11 12.96 1.76
C SER A 231 1.29 13.38 0.88
N LEU A 232 2.14 12.43 0.54
CA LEU A 232 3.39 12.68 -0.20
C LEU A 232 3.13 12.86 -1.69
N ASN A 233 2.29 12.02 -2.28
CA ASN A 233 1.86 12.16 -3.67
C ASN A 233 1.11 13.48 -3.89
N CYS A 234 0.25 13.88 -2.94
CA CYS A 234 -0.41 15.19 -2.98
C CYS A 234 0.60 16.33 -2.90
N LEU A 235 1.58 16.25 -1.98
CA LEU A 235 2.62 17.28 -1.85
C LEU A 235 3.45 17.39 -3.14
N GLY A 236 3.88 16.27 -3.71
CA GLY A 236 4.60 16.22 -4.98
C GLY A 236 3.79 16.86 -6.12
N CYS A 237 2.51 16.49 -6.27
CA CYS A 237 1.65 17.08 -7.29
C CYS A 237 1.45 18.59 -7.10
N ILE A 238 1.30 19.06 -5.85
CA ILE A 238 1.18 20.49 -5.56
C ILE A 238 2.48 21.23 -5.90
N SER A 239 3.64 20.66 -5.55
CA SER A 239 4.95 21.23 -5.89
C SER A 239 5.15 21.31 -7.40
N ASP A 240 4.79 20.26 -8.13
CA ASP A 240 4.90 20.20 -9.59
C ASP A 240 4.00 21.25 -10.27
N LEU A 241 2.74 21.35 -9.83
CA LEU A 241 1.79 22.36 -10.34
C LEU A 241 2.24 23.79 -10.03
N TYR A 242 2.78 24.02 -8.83
CA TYR A 242 3.30 25.31 -8.43
C TYR A 242 4.48 25.73 -9.32
N LEU A 243 5.40 24.79 -9.60
CA LEU A 243 6.58 25.03 -10.43
C LEU A 243 6.21 25.41 -11.87
N ILE A 244 5.20 24.73 -12.44
CA ILE A 244 4.73 25.02 -13.80
C ILE A 244 4.05 26.39 -13.88
N ASN A 245 3.24 26.75 -12.89
CA ASN A 245 2.50 28.01 -12.91
C ASN A 245 3.37 29.24 -12.60
N ASN A 246 4.58 29.07 -12.06
CA ASN A 246 5.45 30.17 -11.64
C ASN A 246 6.88 30.01 -12.21
N PRO A 247 7.06 29.97 -13.54
CA PRO A 247 8.35 29.68 -14.15
C PRO A 247 9.40 30.78 -13.91
N ALA A 248 8.98 32.01 -13.62
CA ALA A 248 9.87 33.16 -13.43
C ALA A 248 10.36 33.36 -11.98
N ASN A 249 9.84 32.60 -11.02
CA ASN A 249 10.17 32.83 -9.61
C ASN A 249 11.55 32.25 -9.26
N THR A 250 12.45 33.06 -8.69
CA THR A 250 13.80 32.63 -8.30
C THR A 250 13.82 31.56 -7.20
N ASP A 251 12.68 31.35 -6.52
CA ASP A 251 12.50 30.35 -5.45
C ASP A 251 12.35 28.90 -5.96
N HIS A 252 12.71 28.63 -7.22
CA HIS A 252 12.74 27.28 -7.81
C HIS A 252 13.54 26.29 -6.96
N PHE A 253 14.68 26.72 -6.43
CA PHE A 253 15.54 25.89 -5.58
C PHE A 253 14.85 25.48 -4.29
N THR A 254 14.11 26.40 -3.65
CA THR A 254 13.41 26.12 -2.40
C THR A 254 12.27 25.13 -2.60
N HIS A 255 11.43 25.31 -3.62
CA HIS A 255 10.29 24.41 -3.88
C HIS A 255 10.75 23.03 -4.34
N LYS A 256 11.74 22.96 -5.24
CA LYS A 256 12.35 21.70 -5.66
C LYS A 256 13.05 21.00 -4.50
N GLY A 257 13.73 21.77 -3.65
CA GLY A 257 14.34 21.29 -2.41
C GLY A 257 13.31 20.67 -1.48
N ILE A 258 12.17 21.31 -1.26
CA ILE A 258 11.08 20.79 -0.44
C ILE A 258 10.55 19.46 -1.00
N ALA A 259 10.31 19.38 -2.31
CA ALA A 259 9.83 18.14 -2.94
C ALA A 259 10.85 17.00 -2.78
N ILE A 260 12.13 17.28 -3.05
CA ILE A 260 13.22 16.31 -2.88
C ILE A 260 13.34 15.87 -1.41
N CYS A 261 13.34 16.82 -0.47
CA CYS A 261 13.36 16.55 0.96
C CYS A 261 12.16 15.71 1.38
N ALA A 262 10.97 15.99 0.86
CA ALA A 262 9.79 15.20 1.10
C ALA A 262 10.07 13.74 0.70
N TYR A 263 10.46 13.47 -0.55
CA TYR A 263 10.78 12.10 -1.03
C TYR A 263 11.80 11.35 -0.15
N TYR A 264 12.83 12.03 0.36
CA TYR A 264 13.79 11.44 1.29
C TYR A 264 13.16 11.11 2.64
N VAL A 265 12.42 12.05 3.22
CA VAL A 265 11.70 11.88 4.50
C VAL A 265 10.67 10.76 4.38
N CYS A 266 9.92 10.67 3.28
CA CYS A 266 8.97 9.58 3.00
C CYS A 266 9.62 8.22 3.20
N SER A 267 10.82 8.08 2.64
CA SER A 267 11.50 6.80 2.58
C SER A 267 12.02 6.38 3.95
N LEU A 268 12.47 7.35 4.75
CA LEU A 268 12.80 7.13 6.16
C LEU A 268 11.56 6.69 6.94
N LEU A 269 10.42 7.37 6.73
CA LEU A 269 9.17 7.02 7.38
C LEU A 269 8.71 5.61 6.99
N TYR A 270 8.79 5.23 5.71
CA TYR A 270 8.49 3.86 5.28
C TYR A 270 9.43 2.82 5.87
N ALA A 271 10.74 3.11 5.95
CA ALA A 271 11.68 2.22 6.59
C ALA A 271 11.38 2.05 8.09
N CYS A 272 11.04 3.13 8.80
CA CYS A 272 10.62 3.08 10.20
C CYS A 272 9.32 2.29 10.41
N LEU A 273 8.33 2.49 9.53
CA LEU A 273 7.08 1.74 9.57
C LEU A 273 7.32 0.26 9.30
N ALA A 274 8.14 -0.07 8.29
CA ALA A 274 8.51 -1.45 7.98
C ALA A 274 9.29 -2.11 9.13
N ALA A 275 10.20 -1.38 9.78
CA ALA A 275 10.98 -1.88 10.92
C ALA A 275 10.13 -2.12 12.17
N THR A 276 9.01 -1.39 12.31
CA THR A 276 8.05 -1.55 13.41
C THR A 276 6.88 -2.48 13.06
N ASP A 277 6.91 -3.10 11.88
CA ASP A 277 5.89 -4.07 11.47
C ASP A 277 5.98 -5.33 12.36
N PRO A 278 4.86 -5.80 12.95
CA PRO A 278 4.87 -6.99 13.80
C PRO A 278 5.40 -8.25 13.10
N SER A 279 5.19 -8.37 11.79
CA SER A 279 5.67 -9.51 10.99
C SER A 279 7.19 -9.51 10.92
N PHE A 280 7.78 -8.33 10.70
CA PHE A 280 9.23 -8.14 10.71
C PHE A 280 9.83 -8.36 12.11
N LEU A 281 9.22 -7.80 13.15
CA LEU A 281 9.69 -7.99 14.54
C LEU A 281 9.65 -9.45 14.97
N ARG A 282 8.60 -10.20 14.57
CA ARG A 282 8.52 -11.65 14.82
C ARG A 282 9.57 -12.43 14.05
N ALA A 283 9.83 -12.09 12.79
CA ALA A 283 10.88 -12.69 11.99
C ALA A 283 12.26 -12.47 12.64
N VAL A 284 12.58 -11.23 13.03
CA VAL A 284 13.83 -10.92 13.74
C VAL A 284 13.90 -11.63 15.11
N GLY A 285 12.78 -11.73 15.82
CA GLY A 285 12.70 -12.48 17.07
C GLY A 285 12.99 -13.98 16.89
N ALA A 286 12.51 -14.57 15.80
CA ALA A 286 12.78 -15.96 15.45
C ALA A 286 14.27 -16.21 15.15
N LEU A 287 14.97 -15.26 14.52
CA LEU A 287 16.42 -15.33 14.30
C LEU A 287 17.25 -15.32 15.58
N ARG A 288 16.78 -14.63 16.62
CA ARG A 288 17.52 -14.50 17.88
C ARG A 288 17.39 -15.72 18.79
N ARG A 289 16.45 -16.62 18.51
CA ARG A 289 16.29 -17.85 19.29
C ARG A 289 17.42 -18.82 18.93
N PRO A 290 18.16 -19.36 19.91
CA PRO A 290 19.18 -20.37 19.65
C PRO A 290 18.55 -21.56 18.93
N SER A 291 19.13 -21.96 17.79
CA SER A 291 18.75 -23.18 17.08
C SER A 291 18.87 -24.37 18.03
N GLY A 292 17.74 -24.85 18.55
CA GLY A 292 17.68 -25.95 19.52
C GLY A 292 16.79 -25.71 20.74
N GLN A 293 16.36 -24.46 20.98
CA GLN A 293 15.38 -24.20 22.04
C GLN A 293 13.97 -24.40 21.47
N LEU A 294 13.42 -25.61 21.68
CA LEU A 294 12.01 -25.89 21.42
C LEU A 294 11.16 -24.78 22.07
N PRO A 295 10.12 -24.26 21.39
CA PRO A 295 9.22 -23.27 21.98
C PRO A 295 8.77 -23.84 23.33
N PRO A 296 8.82 -23.05 24.42
CA PRO A 296 8.42 -23.53 25.73
C PRO A 296 6.99 -24.02 25.57
N THR A 297 6.83 -25.35 25.52
CA THR A 297 5.54 -26.00 25.47
C THR A 297 4.81 -25.41 26.65
N SER A 298 3.78 -24.61 26.39
CA SER A 298 2.98 -23.97 27.41
C SER A 298 2.19 -25.07 28.12
N LEU A 299 2.89 -25.82 28.97
CA LEU A 299 2.44 -26.94 29.79
C LEU A 299 2.18 -26.46 31.23
N THR A 300 2.23 -25.15 31.48
CA THR A 300 1.71 -24.51 32.69
C THR A 300 0.22 -24.24 32.57
N GLY A 301 -0.50 -25.35 32.36
CA GLY A 301 -1.93 -25.49 32.57
C GLY A 301 -2.21 -26.73 33.43
N ILE A 302 -1.31 -27.06 34.37
CA ILE A 302 -1.61 -28.00 35.46
C ILE A 302 -2.52 -27.25 36.45
N GLY A 303 -3.77 -27.04 36.02
CA GLY A 303 -4.90 -26.94 36.91
C GLY A 303 -5.32 -28.36 37.26
N THR A 304 -5.14 -28.70 38.52
CA THR A 304 -5.62 -29.92 39.14
C THR A 304 -7.14 -30.08 38.98
N ARG A 305 -7.55 -31.36 38.96
CA ARG A 305 -8.89 -31.92 39.23
C ARG A 305 -9.88 -32.13 38.07
N THR A 306 -9.96 -33.42 37.71
CA THR A 306 -11.18 -34.24 37.78
C THR A 306 -12.27 -33.96 36.75
N GLN A 307 -12.30 -34.73 35.67
CA GLN A 307 -13.22 -35.87 35.54
C GLN A 307 -12.87 -36.69 34.31
N MET A 308 -12.63 -37.98 34.54
CA MET A 308 -12.74 -39.01 33.54
C MET A 308 -14.22 -39.16 33.19
N ALA A 309 -14.55 -39.09 31.91
CA ALA A 309 -15.69 -39.80 31.38
C ALA A 309 -15.35 -40.24 29.95
N SER A 310 -15.17 -41.54 29.83
CA SER A 310 -15.14 -42.30 28.61
C SER A 310 -16.34 -41.97 27.72
N VAL A 311 -16.12 -41.64 26.45
CA VAL A 311 -17.10 -41.95 25.40
C VAL A 311 -16.35 -42.54 24.22
N LEU A 312 -16.66 -43.82 24.00
CA LEU A 312 -16.26 -44.63 22.87
C LEU A 312 -16.73 -44.02 21.54
N SER A 313 -16.03 -44.46 20.49
CA SER A 313 -16.38 -44.42 19.08
C SER A 313 -17.88 -44.41 18.73
N THR A 314 -18.23 -43.60 17.74
CA THR A 314 -19.11 -44.06 16.66
C THR A 314 -18.67 -43.44 15.33
N SER A 315 -18.16 -44.33 14.49
CA SER A 315 -18.16 -44.27 13.03
C SER A 315 -19.59 -44.19 12.50
N SER A 316 -19.87 -43.29 11.55
CA SER A 316 -20.88 -43.40 10.47
C SER A 316 -21.03 -42.03 9.79
N ARG A 317 -20.45 -41.80 8.61
CA ARG A 317 -21.10 -41.97 7.30
C ARG A 317 -22.36 -41.12 7.12
N ASN A 318 -22.21 -39.90 6.59
CA ASN A 318 -23.14 -39.39 5.56
C ASN A 318 -22.55 -38.19 4.80
N LYS A 319 -22.06 -38.44 3.58
CA LYS A 319 -21.79 -37.37 2.60
C LYS A 319 -23.07 -37.15 1.79
N ARG A 320 -23.89 -36.18 2.18
CA ARG A 320 -24.84 -35.54 1.25
C ARG A 320 -24.16 -34.30 0.67
N PHE A 321 -23.97 -34.34 -0.64
CA PHE A 321 -23.53 -33.22 -1.45
C PHE A 321 -24.65 -32.17 -1.46
N SER A 322 -24.49 -31.10 -0.68
CA SER A 322 -25.31 -29.90 -0.81
C SER A 322 -24.50 -28.89 -1.61
N THR A 323 -24.90 -28.68 -2.85
CA THR A 323 -24.43 -27.61 -3.74
C THR A 323 -24.98 -26.28 -3.25
N GLY A 324 -24.43 -25.79 -2.15
CA GLY A 324 -24.57 -24.42 -1.69
C GLY A 324 -23.17 -23.89 -1.48
N THR A 325 -22.63 -23.18 -2.47
CA THR A 325 -21.31 -22.53 -2.40
C THR A 325 -21.38 -21.38 -1.40
N LYS A 326 -21.44 -21.69 -0.11
CA LYS A 326 -21.08 -20.76 0.95
C LYS A 326 -19.57 -20.57 0.83
N ALA A 327 -19.17 -19.40 0.35
CA ALA A 327 -17.78 -18.99 0.37
C ALA A 327 -17.31 -18.96 1.83
N LEU A 328 -16.69 -20.06 2.26
CA LEU A 328 -16.05 -20.20 3.56
C LEU A 328 -14.80 -19.31 3.51
N VAL A 329 -14.91 -18.11 4.09
CA VAL A 329 -13.80 -17.16 4.13
C VAL A 329 -12.75 -17.70 5.07
N HIS A 330 -11.76 -18.37 4.47
CA HIS A 330 -10.51 -18.75 5.10
C HIS A 330 -9.69 -17.48 5.31
N ILE A 331 -10.00 -16.70 6.35
CA ILE A 331 -9.03 -15.73 6.86
C ILE A 331 -7.92 -16.58 7.46
N GLU A 332 -6.92 -16.89 6.63
CA GLU A 332 -5.67 -17.50 7.05
C GLU A 332 -4.90 -16.48 7.90
N LEU A 333 -5.44 -16.18 9.07
CA LEU A 333 -4.65 -15.77 10.21
C LEU A 333 -3.86 -17.02 10.55
N GLN A 334 -2.69 -17.18 9.92
CA GLN A 334 -1.70 -18.17 10.33
C GLN A 334 -1.39 -17.93 11.81
N ARG A 335 -2.17 -18.58 12.67
CA ARG A 335 -1.74 -18.93 13.99
C ARG A 335 -0.79 -20.08 13.71
N VAL A 336 0.50 -19.76 13.67
CA VAL A 336 1.55 -20.78 13.65
C VAL A 336 1.35 -21.59 14.93
N THR A 337 0.61 -22.68 14.83
CA THR A 337 0.61 -23.73 15.84
C THR A 337 1.86 -24.52 15.54
N ASP A 338 2.89 -24.29 16.36
CA ASP A 338 4.10 -25.12 16.36
C ASP A 338 3.68 -26.55 16.67
N GLY A 339 3.42 -27.34 15.64
CA GLY A 339 3.21 -28.77 15.77
C GLY A 339 4.52 -29.41 16.24
N PRO A 340 4.48 -30.42 17.13
CA PRO A 340 5.69 -31.12 17.55
C PRO A 340 6.34 -31.72 16.32
N GLN A 341 7.57 -31.29 16.04
CA GLN A 341 8.40 -31.77 14.95
C GLN A 341 8.84 -33.20 15.28
N GLY A 342 8.00 -34.17 14.90
CA GLY A 342 8.30 -35.58 14.94
C GLY A 342 9.25 -35.94 13.80
N ASP A 343 10.45 -36.34 14.17
CA ASP A 343 11.54 -36.76 13.29
C ASP A 343 11.24 -38.19 12.75
N THR A 344 10.23 -38.32 11.90
CA THR A 344 9.99 -39.55 11.14
C THR A 344 9.53 -39.18 9.74
N GLY A 345 10.33 -39.52 8.73
CA GLY A 345 10.00 -39.34 7.32
C GLY A 345 8.74 -40.12 6.95
N LEU A 346 7.59 -39.44 6.95
CA LEU A 346 6.37 -39.88 6.28
C LEU A 346 5.50 -38.66 6.02
N GLU A 347 5.22 -38.45 4.73
CA GLU A 347 4.18 -37.62 4.12
C GLU A 347 3.42 -36.67 5.07
N GLU A 348 3.84 -35.41 5.11
CA GLU A 348 3.21 -34.32 5.87
C GLU A 348 1.83 -33.99 5.28
N ARG A 349 0.80 -34.72 5.73
CA ARG A 349 -0.58 -34.31 5.53
C ARG A 349 -0.93 -33.20 6.51
N LEU A 350 -0.90 -31.97 5.98
CA LEU A 350 -1.39 -30.76 6.63
C LEU A 350 -2.88 -30.92 6.98
N SER A 351 -3.20 -31.28 8.22
CA SER A 351 -4.58 -31.27 8.71
C SER A 351 -4.95 -29.85 9.17
N VAL A 352 -5.69 -29.15 8.31
CA VAL A 352 -6.24 -27.83 8.60
C VAL A 352 -7.47 -27.99 9.49
N GLU A 353 -7.36 -27.62 10.77
CA GLU A 353 -8.52 -27.58 11.66
C GLU A 353 -9.36 -26.33 11.37
N THR A 354 -10.58 -26.57 10.91
CA THR A 354 -11.52 -25.55 10.43
C THR A 354 -12.46 -25.17 11.57
N ARG A 355 -12.38 -23.95 12.10
CA ARG A 355 -13.45 -23.39 12.95
C ARG A 355 -14.29 -22.41 12.15
N SER A 356 -15.53 -22.81 11.88
CA SER A 356 -16.58 -21.94 11.34
C SER A 356 -17.02 -20.94 12.41
N MET A 357 -16.91 -19.65 12.13
CA MET A 357 -17.76 -18.65 12.76
C MET A 357 -18.87 -18.32 11.77
N ASP A 358 -20.09 -18.71 12.11
CA ASP A 358 -21.28 -18.29 11.38
C ASP A 358 -21.51 -16.81 11.68
N LEU A 359 -21.12 -15.95 10.74
CA LEU A 359 -21.66 -14.60 10.65
C LEU A 359 -23.07 -14.74 10.07
N GLU A 360 -24.07 -14.91 10.96
CA GLU A 360 -25.45 -14.68 10.59
C GLU A 360 -25.59 -13.23 10.13
N GLN A 361 -25.62 -13.07 8.81
CA GLN A 361 -25.98 -11.83 8.17
C GLN A 361 -27.48 -11.62 8.40
N GLY A 362 -27.80 -10.83 9.43
CA GLY A 362 -29.15 -10.41 9.77
C GLY A 362 -29.82 -9.77 8.56
N ARG A 363 -30.57 -10.57 7.82
CA ARG A 363 -31.44 -10.13 6.74
C ARG A 363 -32.65 -9.47 7.40
N ALA A 364 -32.61 -8.15 7.48
CA ALA A 364 -33.79 -7.37 7.84
C ALA A 364 -34.85 -7.59 6.73
N GLU A 365 -35.81 -8.47 6.99
CA GLU A 365 -37.05 -8.52 6.22
C GLU A 365 -37.82 -7.22 6.45
N LYS A 366 -37.74 -6.33 5.46
CA LYS A 366 -38.56 -5.14 5.39
C LYS A 366 -39.95 -5.56 4.90
N SER A 367 -40.82 -5.92 5.84
CA SER A 367 -42.26 -6.06 5.59
C SER A 367 -42.84 -4.67 5.31
N THR A 368 -43.07 -4.34 4.04
CA THR A 368 -43.85 -3.19 3.62
C THR A 368 -45.30 -3.63 3.41
N GLY A 369 -46.10 -3.55 4.48
CA GLY A 369 -47.53 -3.36 4.37
C GLY A 369 -47.83 -1.86 4.47
N VAL A 370 -48.25 -1.23 3.37
CA VAL A 370 -48.79 0.13 3.38
C VAL A 370 -50.17 0.07 2.73
N GLN A 371 -51.17 0.38 3.55
CA GLN A 371 -52.57 0.53 3.15
C GLN A 371 -52.74 1.77 2.25
N PHE A 372 -53.57 1.57 1.23
CA PHE A 372 -54.18 2.62 0.42
C PHE A 372 -55.08 3.50 1.30
N SER A 373 -54.95 4.81 1.18
CA SER A 373 -56.05 5.73 1.50
C SER A 373 -56.02 6.87 0.49
N GLU A 374 -57.11 6.99 -0.25
CA GLU A 374 -57.38 8.04 -1.23
C GLU A 374 -57.43 9.42 -0.57
N GLY A 375 -56.92 10.43 -1.28
CA GLY A 375 -56.97 11.82 -0.87
C GLY A 375 -56.84 12.70 -2.10
N VAL A 376 -57.96 12.89 -2.79
CA VAL A 376 -58.19 13.86 -3.87
C VAL A 376 -57.97 15.28 -3.33
N ASN A 377 -57.11 16.08 -3.96
CA ASN A 377 -57.50 17.47 -4.28
C ASN A 377 -56.64 18.14 -5.35
N ASN A 378 -57.35 18.97 -6.12
CA ASN A 378 -56.95 19.67 -7.32
C ASN A 378 -55.94 20.80 -7.11
N GLY A 379 -55.16 21.07 -8.16
CA GLY A 379 -55.19 22.42 -8.72
C GLY A 379 -53.85 23.11 -9.00
N THR A 380 -53.66 23.41 -10.29
CA THR A 380 -53.00 24.64 -10.84
C THR A 380 -51.47 24.66 -10.83
N LYS A 381 -50.70 25.18 -11.79
CA LYS A 381 -50.71 25.46 -13.25
C LYS A 381 -49.37 26.21 -13.49
N ARG A 382 -48.74 26.04 -14.66
CA ARG A 382 -47.58 26.79 -15.21
C ARG A 382 -46.22 26.57 -14.50
N GLU A 383 -45.06 26.61 -15.16
CA GLU A 383 -44.71 27.09 -16.50
C GLU A 383 -43.44 26.39 -17.01
N VAL A 384 -43.41 26.27 -18.33
CA VAL A 384 -42.31 25.95 -19.24
C VAL A 384 -41.04 26.73 -18.89
N ASN A 385 -39.88 26.06 -18.84
CA ASN A 385 -38.77 26.44 -19.71
C ASN A 385 -37.73 25.35 -19.89
N ASN A 386 -37.48 25.14 -21.18
CA ASN A 386 -36.55 24.27 -21.83
C ASN A 386 -35.28 25.10 -22.11
N THR A 387 -34.09 24.60 -21.77
CA THR A 387 -32.86 25.01 -22.47
C THR A 387 -31.79 23.94 -22.31
N ASP A 388 -31.51 23.33 -23.45
CA ASP A 388 -30.36 22.50 -23.79
C ASP A 388 -29.02 23.24 -23.62
N GLY A 389 -27.93 22.46 -23.53
CA GLY A 389 -26.57 22.99 -23.69
C GLY A 389 -25.47 22.09 -23.14
N ILE A 390 -25.33 20.88 -23.69
CA ILE A 390 -24.11 20.07 -23.53
C ILE A 390 -23.31 20.22 -24.83
N GLU A 391 -22.26 21.03 -24.79
CA GLU A 391 -21.27 21.15 -25.85
C GLU A 391 -19.92 20.65 -25.31
N CYS A 392 -19.52 19.47 -25.75
CA CYS A 392 -18.15 18.97 -25.62
C CYS A 392 -17.43 19.27 -26.93
N GLN A 393 -16.40 20.12 -26.87
CA GLN A 393 -15.35 20.18 -27.88
C GLN A 393 -14.01 19.76 -27.26
N ILE A 394 -13.18 19.23 -28.16
CA ILE A 394 -12.02 18.34 -28.00
C ILE A 394 -10.89 18.95 -27.15
#